data_AF-I4EBD1-F1
#
_entry.id   AF-I4EBD1-F1
#
_cell.length_a   1.000
_cell.length_b   1.000
_cell.length_c   1.000
_cell.angle_alpha   90.00
_cell.angle_beta   90.00
_cell.angle_gamma   90.00
#
_symmetry.space_group_name_H-M   'P 1'
#
loop_
_entity.id
_entity.type
_entity.pdbx_description
1 polymer ?
#
loop_
_entity_poly.entity_id
_entity_poly.type
_entity_poly.pdbx_seq_one_letter_code
_entity_poly.pdbx_strand_id
1 'polypeptide(L)'
;MLLMDRAGWHTTEKLDMPRNITPILLPSRAPELNPVENVWQYLRQNWLSNHVFENYDAIIDAACDAWRKLIAQPSTIFSVGMRDWAHIGQSS
;
A
#
# COMPACT_ATOMS: atom_id res chain seq x y z
N MET A 1 6.43 0.29 -13.83
CA MET A 1 6.33 -0.99 -13.10
C MET A 1 5.39 -0.81 -11.92
N LEU A 2 4.49 -1.74 -11.67
CA LEU A 2 3.51 -1.68 -10.58
C LEU A 2 3.48 -3.03 -9.84
N LEU A 3 3.72 -3.04 -8.54
CA LEU A 3 3.65 -4.24 -7.73
C LEU A 3 2.22 -4.45 -7.23
N MET A 4 1.67 -5.65 -7.39
CA MET A 4 0.29 -5.95 -7.04
C MET A 4 0.18 -7.34 -6.40
N ASP A 5 -0.81 -7.52 -5.54
CA ASP A 5 -1.21 -8.86 -5.11
C ASP A 5 -1.99 -9.58 -6.23
N ARG A 6 -2.44 -10.80 -5.94
CA ARG A 6 -3.19 -11.64 -6.89
C ARG A 6 -4.69 -11.62 -6.64
N ALA A 7 -5.26 -10.53 -6.12
CA ALA A 7 -6.71 -10.39 -6.03
C ALA A 7 -7.35 -10.58 -7.43
N GLY A 8 -8.55 -11.17 -7.49
CA GLY A 8 -9.15 -11.55 -8.79
C GLY A 8 -9.32 -10.38 -9.77
N TRP A 9 -9.46 -9.16 -9.27
CA TRP A 9 -9.55 -7.95 -10.09
C TRP A 9 -8.21 -7.48 -10.66
N HIS A 10 -7.08 -7.93 -10.11
CA HIS A 10 -5.73 -7.65 -10.60
C HIS A 10 -5.25 -8.66 -11.66
N THR A 11 -5.89 -9.82 -11.74
CA THR A 11 -5.47 -10.93 -12.64
C THR A 11 -6.49 -11.26 -13.72
N THR A 12 -7.63 -10.57 -13.75
CA THR A 12 -8.67 -10.83 -14.75
C THR A 12 -8.24 -10.34 -16.13
N GLU A 13 -8.54 -11.12 -17.17
CA GLU A 13 -8.34 -10.71 -18.56
C GLU A 13 -9.21 -9.51 -18.98
N LYS A 14 -10.21 -9.15 -18.17
CA LYS A 14 -11.05 -7.97 -18.38
C LYS A 14 -10.38 -6.66 -17.96
N LEU A 15 -9.24 -6.73 -17.27
CA LEU A 15 -8.47 -5.55 -16.89
C LEU A 15 -7.62 -5.11 -18.09
N ASP A 16 -8.00 -4.00 -18.71
CA ASP A 16 -7.21 -3.39 -19.77
C ASP A 16 -6.00 -2.65 -19.18
N MET A 17 -4.83 -3.27 -19.25
CA MET A 17 -3.60 -2.72 -18.70
C MET A 17 -2.99 -1.69 -19.67
N PRO A 18 -2.78 -0.44 -19.24
CA PRO A 18 -2.11 0.57 -20.06
C PRO A 18 -0.72 0.12 -20.50
N ARG A 19 -0.35 0.40 -21.76
CA ARG A 19 0.94 -0.02 -22.35
C ARG A 19 2.19 0.45 -21.60
N ASN A 20 2.08 1.51 -20.80
CA ASN A 20 3.17 2.08 -20.01
C ASN A 20 3.26 1.50 -18.58
N ILE A 21 2.43 0.51 -18.23
CA ILE A 21 2.42 -0.12 -16.92
C ILE A 21 2.73 -1.62 -17.06
N THR A 22 3.86 -2.04 -16.49
CA THR A 22 4.20 -3.45 -16.33
C THR A 22 3.84 -3.91 -14.92
N PRO A 23 2.84 -4.80 -14.74
CA PRO A 23 2.50 -5.36 -13.44
C PRO A 23 3.52 -6.44 -13.03
N ILE A 24 3.89 -6.44 -11.74
CA ILE A 24 4.60 -7.53 -11.08
C ILE A 24 3.66 -8.09 -10.02
N LEU A 25 3.26 -9.35 -10.22
CA LEU A 25 2.37 -10.03 -9.29
C LEU A 25 3.19 -10.73 -8.20
N LEU A 26 2.88 -10.42 -6.95
CA LEU A 26 3.47 -11.10 -5.80
C LEU A 26 3.11 -12.60 -5.77
N PRO A 27 3.93 -13.45 -5.13
CA PRO A 27 3.55 -14.82 -4.82
C PRO A 27 2.21 -14.89 -4.06
N SER A 28 1.48 -15.98 -4.27
CA SER A 28 0.21 -16.19 -3.56
C SER A 28 0.43 -16.25 -2.06
N ARG A 29 -0.44 -15.60 -1.28
CA ARG A 29 -0.44 -15.59 0.19
C ARG A 29 0.88 -15.08 0.82
N ALA A 30 1.54 -14.11 0.19
CA ALA A 30 2.77 -13.49 0.69
C ALA A 30 2.57 -12.01 1.07
N PRO A 31 1.70 -11.68 2.06
CA PRO A 31 1.45 -10.29 2.48
C PRO A 31 2.70 -9.58 3.00
N GLU A 32 3.67 -10.32 3.56
CA GLU A 32 4.96 -9.79 4.04
C GLU A 32 5.79 -9.13 2.92
N LEU A 33 5.58 -9.55 1.67
CA LEU A 33 6.22 -8.96 0.51
C LEU A 33 5.51 -7.70 0.01
N ASN A 34 4.26 -7.46 0.39
CA ASN A 34 3.51 -6.29 -0.06
C ASN A 34 3.86 -5.06 0.79
N PRO A 35 4.53 -4.02 0.24
CA PRO A 35 4.89 -2.82 1.00
C PRO A 35 3.67 -2.05 1.53
N VAL A 36 2.53 -2.19 0.86
CA VAL A 36 1.28 -1.52 1.26
C VAL A 36 0.78 -2.03 2.62
N GLU A 37 1.05 -3.28 2.98
CA GLU A 37 0.65 -3.83 4.29
C GLU A 37 1.32 -3.09 5.46
N ASN A 38 2.59 -2.67 5.32
CA ASN A 38 3.25 -1.86 6.35
C ASN A 38 2.67 -0.46 6.44
N VAL A 39 2.29 0.14 5.30
CA VAL A 39 1.59 1.43 5.29
C VAL A 39 0.27 1.32 6.05
N TRP A 40 -0.51 0.25 5.80
CA TRP A 40 -1.75 0.01 6.52
C TRP A 40 -1.54 -0.23 8.02
N GLN A 41 -0.51 -0.98 8.40
CA GLN A 41 -0.16 -1.15 9.81
C GLN A 41 0.22 0.18 10.45
N TYR A 42 1.05 0.99 9.80
CA TYR A 42 1.46 2.30 10.29
C TYR A 42 0.25 3.23 10.51
N LEU A 43 -0.64 3.36 9.52
CA LEU A 43 -1.84 4.20 9.64
C LEU A 43 -2.74 3.75 10.81
N ARG A 44 -2.96 2.43 10.97
CA ARG A 44 -3.75 1.87 12.07
C ARG A 44 -3.11 2.12 13.43
N GLN A 45 -1.82 1.84 13.58
CA GLN A 45 -1.12 1.99 14.86
C GLN A 45 -1.05 3.46 15.33
N ASN A 46 -1.03 4.41 14.41
CA ASN A 46 -0.85 5.82 14.75
C ASN A 46 -2.15 6.63 14.80
N TRP A 47 -3.11 6.36 13.92
CA TRP A 47 -4.25 7.28 13.72
C TRP A 47 -5.62 6.63 13.58
N LEU A 48 -5.70 5.36 13.16
CA LEU A 48 -6.99 4.75 12.78
C LEU A 48 -7.46 3.61 13.70
N SER A 49 -6.64 3.15 14.65
CA SER A 49 -7.05 2.11 15.61
C SER A 49 -7.85 2.67 16.78
N ASN A 50 -8.76 1.86 17.32
CA ASN A 50 -9.56 2.16 18.53
C ASN A 50 -10.47 3.39 18.41
N HIS A 51 -10.98 3.67 17.20
CA HIS A 51 -12.00 4.69 16.97
C HIS A 51 -13.38 4.07 16.75
N VAL A 52 -14.41 4.72 17.29
CA VAL A 52 -15.82 4.47 16.95
C VAL A 52 -16.28 5.63 16.10
N PHE A 53 -16.81 5.34 14.91
CA PHE A 53 -17.27 6.34 13.96
C PHE A 53 -18.79 6.42 13.98
N GLU A 54 -19.31 7.65 14.01
CA GLU A 54 -20.76 7.91 14.09
C GLU A 54 -21.48 7.59 12.77
N ASN A 55 -20.81 7.84 11.65
CA ASN A 55 -21.37 7.65 10.31
C ASN A 55 -20.26 7.38 9.28
N TYR A 56 -20.68 7.16 8.03
CA TYR A 56 -19.77 6.92 6.91
C TYR A 56 -18.80 8.07 6.66
N ASP A 57 -19.28 9.31 6.69
CA ASP A 57 -18.46 10.49 6.42
C ASP A 57 -17.34 10.64 7.45
N ALA A 58 -17.61 10.33 8.72
CA ALA A 58 -16.61 10.33 9.78
C ALA A 58 -15.47 9.31 9.53
N ILE A 59 -15.76 8.17 8.87
CA ILE A 59 -14.73 7.20 8.46
C ILE A 59 -13.86 7.78 7.34
N ILE A 60 -14.51 8.39 6.34
CA ILE A 60 -13.81 8.99 5.19
C ILE A 60 -12.92 10.14 5.64
N ASP A 61 -13.43 11.03 6.50
CA ASP A 61 -12.67 12.16 7.02
C ASP A 61 -11.45 11.70 7.82
N ALA A 62 -11.60 10.73 8.71
CA ALA A 62 -10.49 10.17 9.47
C ALA A 62 -9.43 9.52 8.58
N ALA A 63 -9.86 8.77 7.56
CA ALA A 63 -8.94 8.17 6.58
C ALA A 63 -8.20 9.25 5.78
N CYS A 64 -8.91 10.27 5.29
CA CYS A 64 -8.32 11.41 4.58
C CYS A 64 -7.30 12.14 5.45
N ASP A 65 -7.60 12.40 6.72
CA ASP A 65 -6.69 13.03 7.67
C ASP A 65 -5.43 12.20 7.90
N ALA A 66 -5.58 10.90 8.13
CA ALA A 66 -4.45 9.99 8.30
C ALA A 66 -3.56 9.94 7.05
N TRP A 67 -4.16 9.90 5.85
CA TRP A 67 -3.42 9.95 4.59
C TRP A 67 -2.69 11.28 4.38
N ARG A 68 -3.33 12.42 4.66
CA ARG A 68 -2.69 13.74 4.58
C ARG A 68 -1.48 13.85 5.51
N LYS A 69 -1.60 13.34 6.74
CA LYS A 69 -0.48 13.28 7.71
C LYS A 69 0.66 12.41 7.22
N LEU A 70 0.37 11.27 6.58
CA LEU A 70 1.39 10.39 6.02
C LEU A 70 2.10 11.02 4.81
N ILE A 71 1.34 11.62 3.88
CA ILE A 71 1.88 12.28 2.68
C ILE A 71 2.83 13.43 3.05
N ALA A 72 2.55 14.12 4.15
CA ALA A 72 3.45 15.15 4.71
C ALA A 72 4.77 14.59 5.27
N GLN A 73 4.95 13.26 5.31
CA GLN A 73 6.12 12.57 5.87
C GLN A 73 6.75 11.60 4.86
N PRO A 74 7.39 12.10 3.78
CA PRO A 74 7.93 11.25 2.72
C PRO A 74 9.03 10.29 3.19
N SER A 75 9.84 10.67 4.20
CA SER A 75 10.84 9.79 4.80
C SER A 75 10.21 8.59 5.51
N THR A 76 9.09 8.80 6.19
CA THR A 76 8.31 7.73 6.81
C THR A 76 7.76 6.79 5.75
N ILE A 77 7.16 7.30 4.68
CA ILE A 77 6.64 6.49 3.56
C ILE A 77 7.76 5.60 2.99
N PHE A 78 8.93 6.19 2.75
CA PHE A 78 10.09 5.46 2.26
C PHE A 78 10.52 4.37 3.25
N SER A 79 10.65 4.70 4.53
CA SER A 79 11.08 3.76 5.57
C SER A 79 10.13 2.59 5.76
N VAL A 80 8.81 2.81 5.70
CA VAL A 80 7.82 1.72 5.91
C VAL A 80 7.62 0.87 4.65
N GLY A 81 7.76 1.49 3.47
CA GLY A 81 7.56 0.87 2.17
C GLY A 81 8.80 0.19 1.57
N MET A 82 10.00 0.49 2.05
CA MET A 82 11.24 -0.12 1.58
C MET A 82 11.23 -1.64 1.81
N ARG A 83 11.79 -2.40 0.86
CA ARG A 83 11.94 -3.84 0.95
C ARG A 83 13.28 -4.27 0.39
N ASP A 84 14.10 -4.94 1.20
CA ASP A 84 15.44 -5.38 0.81
C ASP A 84 15.42 -6.27 -0.45
N TRP A 85 14.42 -7.14 -0.56
CA TRP A 85 14.25 -8.02 -1.72
C TRP A 85 14.00 -7.26 -3.03
N ALA A 86 13.51 -6.01 -2.96
CA ALA A 86 13.29 -5.16 -4.12
C ALA A 86 14.54 -4.35 -4.53
N HIS A 87 15.61 -4.40 -3.73
CA HIS A 87 16.87 -3.66 -3.94
C HIS A 87 18.01 -4.49 -4.54
N ILE A 88 17.72 -5.67 -5.10
CA ILE A 88 18.73 -6.56 -5.69
C ILE A 88 19.18 -5.95 -7.04
N GLY A 89 20.19 -5.10 -7.03
CA GLY A 89 20.74 -4.50 -8.25
C GLY A 89 21.76 -3.37 -8.11
N GLN A 90 22.03 -2.84 -6.91
CA GLN A 90 23.16 -1.92 -6.71
C GLN A 90 24.13 -2.49 -5.70
N SER A 91 24.90 -3.48 -6.16
CA SER A 91 26.24 -3.70 -5.61
C SER A 91 27.10 -2.50 -6.01
N SER A 92 27.54 -1.72 -5.03
CA SER A 92 28.68 -0.82 -5.20
C SER A 92 29.95 -1.59 -5.53
#